data_AF-A0A8S2YHQ6-F1
#
_entry.id   AF-A0A8S2YHQ6-F1
#
_cell.length_a   1.000
_cell.length_b   1.000
_cell.length_c   1.000
_cell.angle_alpha   90.00
_cell.angle_beta   90.00
_cell.angle_gamma   90.00
#
_symmetry.space_group_name_H-M   'P 1'
#
loop_
_entity.id
_entity.type
_entity.pdbx_description
1 polymer ?
#
loop_
_entity_poly.entity_id
_entity_poly.type
_entity_poly.pdbx_seq_one_letter_code
_entity_poly.pdbx_strand_id
1 'polypeptide(L)' 'GRPPTFIQKVADVNVPTNSEATFTVEYDANPVPEVKWFRNGLELSASGRYRIHTKPDELKSTLT' A
#
# COMPACT_ATOMS: atom_id res chain seq x y z
N GLY A 1 20.13 -11.57 -0.81
CA GLY A 1 18.89 -10.78 -0.96
C GLY A 1 18.70 -9.90 0.26
N ARG A 2 18.00 -8.78 0.11
CA ARG A 2 17.62 -7.91 1.23
C ARG A 2 16.14 -8.18 1.57
N PRO A 3 15.82 -8.52 2.83
CA PRO A 3 14.44 -8.78 3.22
C PRO A 3 13.61 -7.49 3.17
N PRO A 4 12.31 -7.59 2.87
CA PRO A 4 11.43 -6.42 2.86
C PRO A 4 11.42 -5.70 4.20
N THR A 5 11.72 -4.42 4.17
CA THR A 5 11.71 -3.53 5.35
C THR A 5 10.94 -2.28 5.02
N PHE A 6 9.97 -1.90 5.85
CA PHE A 6 9.24 -0.64 5.65
C PHE A 6 10.16 0.55 5.95
N ILE A 7 10.37 1.37 4.94
CA ILE A 7 10.99 2.71 5.07
C ILE A 7 9.91 3.67 5.57
N GLN A 8 8.73 3.63 4.93
CA GLN A 8 7.55 4.37 5.33
C GLN A 8 6.40 3.39 5.61
N LYS A 9 5.96 3.36 6.87
CA LYS A 9 4.76 2.62 7.28
C LYS A 9 3.50 3.39 6.87
N VAL A 10 2.41 2.66 6.73
CA VAL A 10 1.09 3.27 6.58
C VAL A 10 0.79 4.13 7.81
N ALA A 11 0.18 5.29 7.57
CA ALA A 11 -0.24 6.22 8.61
C ALA A 11 -1.74 6.49 8.49
N ASP A 12 -2.32 6.96 9.58
CA ASP A 12 -3.71 7.40 9.59
C ASP A 12 -3.88 8.63 8.70
N VAL A 13 -4.97 8.65 7.93
CA VAL A 13 -5.36 9.78 7.08
C VAL A 13 -6.75 10.26 7.48
N ASN A 14 -6.90 11.58 7.57
CA ASN A 14 -8.17 12.22 7.83
C ASN A 14 -8.64 12.88 6.53
N VAL A 15 -9.81 12.49 6.05
CA VAL A 15 -10.37 12.98 4.80
C VAL A 15 -11.85 13.34 4.98
N PRO A 16 -12.38 14.32 4.23
CA PRO A 16 -13.80 14.62 4.22
C PRO A 16 -14.70 13.41 3.94
N THR A 17 -15.94 13.47 4.41
CA THR A 17 -16.93 12.47 4.03
C THR A 17 -17.16 12.50 2.52
N ASN A 18 -17.23 11.32 1.89
CA ASN A 18 -17.36 11.13 0.43
C ASN A 18 -16.13 11.53 -0.41
N SER A 19 -14.98 11.81 0.21
CA SER A 19 -13.72 11.93 -0.53
C SER A 19 -12.91 10.64 -0.51
N GLU A 20 -11.94 10.59 -1.42
CA GLU A 20 -11.00 9.49 -1.59
C GLU A 20 -9.89 9.54 -0.51
N ALA A 21 -9.49 8.38 0.02
CA ALA A 21 -8.46 8.27 1.07
C ALA A 21 -7.24 7.53 0.52
N THR A 22 -6.07 8.18 0.56
CA THR A 22 -4.84 7.61 0.01
C THR A 22 -3.91 7.11 1.10
N PHE A 23 -3.66 5.81 1.12
CA PHE A 23 -2.67 5.17 1.98
C PHE A 23 -1.42 4.82 1.17
N THR A 24 -0.25 5.09 1.71
CA THR A 24 1.03 4.86 1.01
C THR A 24 2.02 4.17 1.92
N VAL A 25 2.75 3.20 1.36
CA VAL A 25 3.91 2.55 1.98
C VAL A 25 5.11 2.61 1.05
N GLU A 26 6.29 2.75 1.65
CA GLU A 26 7.58 2.66 0.96
C GLU A 26 8.42 1.62 1.67
N TYR A 27 9.12 0.78 0.91
CA TYR A 27 9.88 -0.35 1.45
C TYR A 27 11.24 -0.47 0.76
N ASP A 28 12.21 -1.09 1.41
CA ASP A 28 13.42 -1.60 0.74
C ASP A 28 13.31 -3.12 0.66
N ALA A 29 13.65 -3.69 -0.50
CA ALA A 29 13.62 -5.13 -0.73
C ALA A 29 14.43 -5.51 -1.97
N ASN A 30 15.08 -6.67 -1.96
CA ASN A 30 15.67 -7.25 -3.16
C ASN A 30 15.71 -8.79 -3.04
N PRO A 31 14.92 -9.54 -3.84
CA PRO A 31 14.10 -9.09 -4.98
C PRO A 31 12.86 -8.30 -4.55
N VAL A 32 12.21 -7.64 -5.53
CA VAL A 32 10.95 -6.91 -5.29
C VAL A 32 9.89 -7.87 -4.75
N PRO A 33 9.22 -7.55 -3.63
CA PRO A 33 8.24 -8.41 -3.00
C PRO A 33 6.86 -8.19 -3.63
N GLU A 34 5.97 -9.15 -3.38
CA GLU A 34 4.54 -8.94 -3.57
C GLU A 34 3.99 -8.09 -2.40
N VAL A 35 3.19 -7.07 -2.71
CA VAL A 35 2.58 -6.19 -1.70
C VAL A 35 1.08 -6.44 -1.66
N LYS A 36 0.56 -6.71 -0.45
CA LYS A 36 -0.85 -6.96 -0.18
C LYS A 36 -1.38 -5.97 0.85
N TRP A 37 -2.58 -5.46 0.61
CA TRP A 37 -3.27 -4.55 1.51
C TRP A 37 -4.38 -5.28 2.26
N PHE A 38 -4.60 -4.92 3.52
CA PHE A 38 -5.61 -5.55 4.37
C PHE A 38 -6.47 -4.50 5.05
N ARG A 39 -7.76 -4.81 5.21
CA ARG A 39 -8.69 -4.03 6.04
C ARG A 39 -9.37 -4.96 7.02
N ASN A 40 -9.21 -4.69 8.32
CA ASN A 40 -9.77 -5.50 9.41
C ASN A 40 -9.42 -7.00 9.27
N GLY A 41 -8.20 -7.31 8.84
CA GLY A 41 -7.72 -8.69 8.64
C GLY A 41 -8.14 -9.35 7.32
N LEU A 42 -8.95 -8.69 6.48
CA LEU A 42 -9.33 -9.20 5.16
C LEU A 42 -8.42 -8.62 4.08
N GLU A 43 -7.87 -9.49 3.22
CA GLU A 43 -7.07 -9.07 2.06
C GLU A 43 -7.94 -8.27 1.10
N LEU A 44 -7.46 -7.09 0.71
CA LEU A 44 -8.09 -6.25 -0.29
C LEU A 44 -7.58 -6.63 -1.67
N SER A 45 -8.51 -6.74 -2.61
CA SER A 45 -8.21 -6.86 -4.03
C SER A 45 -8.68 -5.61 -4.76
N ALA A 46 -8.01 -5.29 -5.87
CA ALA A 46 -8.44 -4.21 -6.74
C ALA A 46 -9.91 -4.44 -7.18
N SER A 47 -10.76 -3.45 -6.96
CA SER A 47 -12.21 -3.50 -7.25
C SER A 47 -12.73 -2.08 -7.50
N GLY A 48 -14.02 -1.91 -7.77
CA GLY A 48 -14.59 -0.57 -7.96
C GLY A 48 -14.46 0.36 -6.75
N ARG A 49 -14.24 -0.20 -5.54
CA ARG A 49 -14.08 0.56 -4.30
C ARG A 49 -12.62 0.79 -3.89
N TYR A 50 -11.70 -0.07 -4.33
CA TYR A 50 -10.30 -0.07 -3.88
C TYR A 50 -9.37 -0.12 -5.08
N ARG A 51 -8.45 0.83 -5.14
CA ARG A 51 -7.43 0.92 -6.19
C ARG A 51 -6.06 0.71 -5.55
N ILE A 52 -5.41 -0.40 -5.90
CA ILE A 52 -4.07 -0.74 -5.42
C ILE A 52 -3.08 -0.53 -6.55
N HIS A 53 -2.07 0.29 -6.31
CA HIS A 53 -0.95 0.53 -7.21
C HIS A 53 0.35 0.19 -6.52
N THR A 54 1.08 -0.78 -7.05
CA THR A 54 2.44 -1.08 -6.60
C THR A 54 3.39 -0.70 -7.72
N LYS A 55 4.40 0.10 -7.39
CA LYS A 55 5.48 0.50 -8.29
C LYS A 55 6.77 -0.21 -7.87
N PRO A 56 7.14 -1.31 -8.54
CA PRO A 56 8.38 -2.05 -8.27
C PRO A 56 9.64 -1.17 -8.31
N ASP A 57 9.72 -0.26 -9.27
CA ASP A 57 10.90 0.59 -9.49
C ASP A 57 11.11 1.63 -8.38
N GLU A 58 10.01 2.06 -7.75
CA GLU A 58 10.01 3.03 -6.64
C GLU A 58 9.92 2.32 -5.26
N LEU A 59 9.83 0.98 -5.24
CA LEU A 59 9.56 0.17 -4.04
C LEU A 59 8.44 0.76 -3.16
N LYS A 60 7.37 1.17 -3.83
CA LYS A 60 6.26 1.93 -3.27
C LYS A 60 4.93 1.27 -3.59
N SER A 61 3.99 1.30 -2.66
CA SER A 61 2.61 0.88 -2.91
C SER A 61 1.62 1.88 -2.33
N THR A 62 0.53 2.09 -3.07
CA THR A 62 -0.54 3.02 -2.75
C THR A 62 -1.88 2.29 -2.82
N LEU A 63 -2.67 2.42 -1.77
CA LEU A 63 -4.07 2.02 -1.73
C LEU A 63 -4.92 3.28 -1.74
N THR A 64 -5.97 3.27 -2.54
CA THR A 64 -6.94 4.36 -2.62
C THR A 64 -8.36 3.84 -2.61
#